data_AF-A0A3D4TM72-F1
#
_entry.id   AF-A0A3D4TM72-F1
#
_cell.length_a   1.000
_cell.length_b   1.000
_cell.length_c   1.000
_cell.angle_alpha   90.00
_cell.angle_beta   90.00
_cell.angle_gamma   90.00
#
_symmetry.space_group_name_H-M   'P 1'
#
loop_
_entity.id
_entity.type
_entity.pdbx_description
1 polymer ?
#
loop_
_entity_poly.entity_id
_entity_poly.type
_entity_poly.pdbx_seq_one_letter_code
_entity_poly.pdbx_strand_id
1 'polypeptide(L)'
;MAEITPNHPDYGLNQQVRQGVAALDAAHGRPFDQTSERLTASLTVLAREQGLQQVDHVLVSNATAQHPAGHNVFVVQGDPANPAHLRAMMPTAVAVQTPVEQSMQKLGLAQEQPAVGLLPEQQGREQDPQQNPAHRLG
;
A
#
# COMPACT_ATOMS: atom_id res chain seq x y z
N MET A 1 4.63 -11.70 16.26
CA MET A 1 4.30 -10.82 15.12
C MET A 1 5.45 -10.93 14.14
N ALA A 2 5.21 -11.01 12.83
CA ALA A 2 6.30 -11.08 11.86
C ALA A 2 7.07 -9.75 11.89
N GLU A 3 8.24 -9.75 12.51
CA GLU A 3 9.07 -8.57 12.68
C GLU A 3 10.07 -8.47 11.53
N ILE A 4 10.16 -7.29 10.92
CA ILE A 4 11.31 -6.97 10.07
C ILE A 4 12.51 -6.89 11.01
N THR A 5 13.41 -7.85 10.92
CA THR A 5 14.57 -7.92 11.82
C THR A 5 15.67 -6.95 11.36
N PRO A 6 16.54 -6.47 12.27
CA PRO A 6 17.64 -5.54 11.93
C PRO A 6 18.59 -6.04 10.83
N ASN A 7 18.62 -7.34 10.58
CA ASN A 7 19.46 -7.97 9.57
C ASN A 7 18.82 -8.00 8.17
N HIS A 8 17.60 -7.47 8.03
CA HIS A 8 16.89 -7.41 6.76
C HIS A 8 17.25 -6.12 5.99
N PRO A 9 17.48 -6.17 4.67
CA PRO A 9 17.75 -4.97 3.87
C PRO A 9 16.65 -3.91 3.99
N ASP A 10 15.39 -4.33 4.23
CA ASP A 10 14.22 -3.44 4.33
C ASP A 10 13.98 -2.91 5.74
N TYR A 11 14.81 -3.30 6.72
CA TYR A 11 14.66 -2.83 8.10
C TYR A 11 14.78 -1.31 8.21
N GLY A 12 15.80 -0.73 7.60
CA GLY A 12 16.00 0.72 7.61
C GLY A 12 14.83 1.46 6.96
N LEU A 13 14.37 0.96 5.81
CA LEU A 13 13.22 1.52 5.09
C LEU A 13 11.93 1.45 5.93
N ASN A 14 11.69 0.31 6.59
CA ASN A 14 10.52 0.13 7.44
C ASN A 14 10.53 1.05 8.66
N GLN A 15 11.69 1.24 9.30
CA GLN A 15 11.84 2.17 10.42
C GLN A 15 11.55 3.61 9.98
N GLN A 16 12.07 4.03 8.83
CA GLN A 16 11.80 5.35 8.27
C GLN A 16 10.31 5.56 7.98
N VAL A 17 9.67 4.59 7.32
CA VAL A 17 8.22 4.64 7.07
C VAL A 17 7.43 4.68 8.37
N ARG A 18 7.78 3.85 9.36
CA ARG A 18 7.12 3.82 10.67
C ARG A 18 7.20 5.17 11.38
N GLN A 19 8.37 5.82 11.35
CA GLN A 19 8.55 7.15 11.91
C GLN A 19 7.68 8.18 11.19
N GLY A 20 7.63 8.14 9.85
CA GLY A 20 6.77 9.03 9.06
C GLY A 20 5.28 8.82 9.35
N VAL A 21 4.82 7.57 9.47
CA VAL A 21 3.43 7.25 9.84
C VAL A 21 3.12 7.69 11.26
N ALA A 22 4.01 7.47 12.23
CA ALA A 22 3.81 7.93 13.60
C ALA A 22 3.74 9.46 13.69
N ALA A 23 4.57 10.18 12.93
CA ALA A 23 4.51 11.63 12.83
C ALA A 23 3.19 12.10 12.17
N LEU A 24 2.73 11.40 11.14
CA LEU A 24 1.46 11.64 10.49
C LEU A 24 0.26 11.43 11.44
N ASP A 25 0.26 10.34 12.21
CA ASP A 25 -0.79 10.07 13.20
C ASP A 25 -0.80 11.12 14.30
N ALA A 26 0.39 11.49 14.82
CA ALA A 26 0.54 12.55 15.82
C ALA A 26 0.02 13.91 15.30
N ALA A 27 0.28 14.24 14.03
CA ALA A 27 -0.24 15.45 13.40
C ALA A 27 -1.77 15.47 13.31
N HIS A 28 -2.41 14.30 13.22
CA HIS A 28 -3.87 14.14 13.25
C HIS A 28 -4.44 13.88 14.65
N GLY A 29 -3.62 13.93 15.70
CA GLY A 29 -4.04 13.68 17.08
C GLY A 29 -4.44 12.22 17.36
N ARG A 30 -3.96 11.28 16.54
CA ARG A 30 -4.19 9.84 16.74
C ARG A 30 -2.94 9.17 17.31
N PRO A 31 -3.10 8.17 18.19
CA PRO A 31 -1.98 7.30 18.57
C PRO A 31 -1.64 6.34 17.44
N PHE A 32 -0.39 5.87 17.42
CA PHE A 32 0.01 4.77 16.56
C PHE A 32 -0.72 3.49 16.99
N ASP A 33 -1.54 2.93 16.11
CA ASP A 33 -2.39 1.76 16.36
C ASP A 33 -2.17 0.65 15.32
N GLN A 34 -3.02 -0.38 15.36
CA GLN A 34 -2.92 -1.50 14.40
C GLN A 34 -3.15 -1.05 12.94
N THR A 35 -3.92 0.02 12.72
CA THR A 35 -4.07 0.61 11.39
C THR A 35 -2.78 1.27 10.95
N SER A 36 -2.08 1.98 11.84
CA SER A 36 -0.75 2.53 11.59
C SER A 36 0.29 1.44 11.27
N GLU A 37 0.19 0.27 11.91
CA GLU A 37 1.06 -0.88 11.60
C GLU A 37 0.82 -1.42 10.18
N ARG A 38 -0.44 -1.63 9.79
CA ARG A 38 -0.81 -2.06 8.43
C ARG A 38 -0.39 -1.05 7.37
N LEU A 39 -0.59 0.24 7.67
CA LEU A 39 -0.16 1.34 6.83
C LEU A 39 1.37 1.31 6.65
N THR A 40 2.11 1.18 7.75
CA THR A 40 3.58 1.09 7.72
C THR A 40 4.07 -0.08 6.86
N ALA A 41 3.48 -1.27 7.02
CA ALA A 41 3.89 -2.45 6.27
C ALA A 41 3.57 -2.31 4.77
N SER A 42 2.38 -1.83 4.43
CA SER A 42 1.97 -1.56 3.04
C SER A 42 2.83 -0.50 2.37
N LEU A 43 3.17 0.57 3.07
CA LEU A 43 4.03 1.63 2.56
C LEU A 43 5.48 1.17 2.36
N THR A 44 5.97 0.27 3.22
CA THR A 44 7.31 -0.34 3.05
C THR A 44 7.36 -1.15 1.76
N VAL A 45 6.33 -1.96 1.51
CA VAL A 45 6.17 -2.72 0.25
C VAL A 45 6.11 -1.78 -0.96
N LEU A 46 5.26 -0.75 -0.91
CA LEU A 46 5.11 0.22 -1.99
C LEU A 46 6.45 0.89 -2.33
N ALA A 47 7.19 1.32 -1.31
CA ALA A 47 8.49 1.92 -1.47
C ALA A 47 9.47 0.96 -2.19
N ARG A 48 9.48 -0.32 -1.82
CA ARG A 48 10.30 -1.34 -2.50
C ARG A 48 9.87 -1.61 -3.93
N GLU A 49 8.57 -1.80 -4.17
CA GLU A 49 8.05 -2.07 -5.52
C GLU A 49 8.30 -0.90 -6.48
N GLN A 50 8.37 0.33 -5.95
CA GLN A 50 8.66 1.53 -6.74
C GLN A 50 10.16 1.89 -6.77
N GLY A 51 11.02 1.04 -6.20
CA GLY A 51 12.47 1.23 -6.23
C GLY A 51 13.01 2.34 -5.33
N LEU A 52 12.24 2.79 -4.34
CA LEU A 52 12.72 3.72 -3.33
C LEU A 52 13.72 3.02 -2.41
N GLN A 53 14.82 3.69 -2.15
CA GLN A 53 15.87 3.19 -1.26
C GLN A 53 15.68 3.66 0.18
N GLN A 54 15.02 4.80 0.36
CA GLN A 54 14.71 5.42 1.65
C GLN A 54 13.37 6.15 1.57
N VAL A 55 12.76 6.41 2.71
CA VAL A 55 11.57 7.26 2.82
C VAL A 55 11.88 8.41 3.77
N ASP A 56 11.95 9.62 3.23
CA ASP A 56 12.21 10.83 4.00
C ASP A 56 10.91 11.45 4.51
N HIS A 57 9.81 11.32 3.73
CA HIS A 57 8.51 11.87 4.10
C HIS A 57 7.35 10.91 3.80
N VAL A 58 6.39 10.83 4.72
CA VAL A 58 5.10 10.17 4.53
C VAL A 58 4.03 11.25 4.58
N LEU A 59 3.26 11.40 3.50
CA LEU A 59 2.28 12.45 3.32
C LEU A 59 0.92 11.87 2.94
N VAL A 60 -0.14 12.63 3.17
CA VAL A 60 -1.50 12.28 2.73
C VAL A 60 -2.00 13.28 1.68
N SER A 61 -2.91 12.83 0.82
CA SER A 61 -3.52 13.72 -0.17
C SER A 61 -4.34 14.80 0.51
N ASN A 62 -4.22 16.03 0.00
CA ASN A 62 -5.17 17.09 0.35
C ASN A 62 -6.58 16.78 -0.18
N ALA A 63 -7.58 17.40 0.43
CA ALA A 63 -8.94 17.33 -0.09
C ALA A 63 -9.02 17.98 -1.48
N THR A 64 -9.76 17.34 -2.37
CA THR A 64 -10.07 17.81 -3.71
C THR A 64 -11.59 17.86 -3.88
N ALA A 65 -12.08 18.43 -4.99
CA ALA A 65 -13.51 18.41 -5.30
C ALA A 65 -14.10 16.98 -5.42
N GLN A 66 -13.26 15.98 -5.67
CA GLN A 66 -13.66 14.60 -5.94
C GLN A 66 -13.39 13.65 -4.76
N HIS A 67 -12.37 13.96 -3.93
CA HIS A 67 -11.90 13.07 -2.88
C HIS A 67 -11.58 13.83 -1.58
N PRO A 68 -11.89 13.25 -0.41
CA PRO A 68 -11.52 13.86 0.87
C PRO A 68 -10.00 13.87 1.09
N ALA A 69 -9.55 14.67 2.06
CA ALA A 69 -8.18 14.57 2.55
C ALA A 69 -7.90 13.16 3.08
N GLY A 70 -6.67 12.67 2.91
CA GLY A 70 -6.31 11.31 3.32
C GLY A 70 -6.76 10.20 2.37
N HIS A 71 -7.34 10.51 1.21
CA HIS A 71 -7.73 9.48 0.23
C HIS A 71 -6.55 8.65 -0.27
N ASN A 72 -5.43 9.31 -0.58
CA ASN A 72 -4.16 8.66 -0.93
C ASN A 72 -3.08 8.96 0.10
N VAL A 73 -2.15 8.04 0.25
CA VAL A 73 -0.93 8.20 1.02
C VAL A 73 0.27 8.15 0.08
N PHE A 74 1.27 8.97 0.36
CA PHE A 74 2.47 9.14 -0.44
C PHE A 74 3.70 8.88 0.41
N VAL A 75 4.66 8.16 -0.17
CA VAL A 75 6.03 8.07 0.36
C VAL A 75 6.94 8.83 -0.58
N VAL A 76 7.79 9.67 -0.01
CA VAL A 76 8.71 10.54 -0.75
C VAL A 76 10.13 10.26 -0.30
N GLN A 77 11.01 10.09 -1.27
CA GLN A 77 12.46 10.01 -1.09
C GLN A 77 13.08 11.33 -1.54
N GLY A 78 13.88 11.91 -0.65
CA GLY A 78 14.51 13.21 -0.81
C GLY A 78 13.60 14.36 -0.37
N ASP A 79 14.10 15.58 -0.62
CA ASP A 79 13.38 16.79 -0.27
C ASP A 79 12.20 17.02 -1.23
N PRO A 80 10.97 17.27 -0.74
CA PRO A 80 9.80 17.44 -1.60
C PRO A 80 9.84 18.74 -2.44
N ALA A 81 10.67 19.72 -2.08
CA ALA A 81 10.93 20.90 -2.91
C ALA A 81 12.02 20.66 -3.96
N ASN A 82 12.76 19.54 -3.87
CA ASN A 82 13.67 19.12 -4.93
C ASN A 82 12.87 18.45 -6.08
N PRO A 83 12.96 18.95 -7.32
CA PRO A 83 12.23 18.36 -8.46
C PRO A 83 12.69 16.94 -8.83
N ALA A 84 13.87 16.51 -8.36
CA ALA A 84 14.38 15.16 -8.57
C ALA A 84 13.95 14.16 -7.47
N HIS A 85 13.01 14.53 -6.60
CA HIS A 85 12.48 13.60 -5.60
C HIS A 85 11.79 12.41 -6.26
N LEU A 86 11.93 11.24 -5.63
CA LEU A 86 11.14 10.07 -6.02
C LEU A 86 9.94 9.99 -5.10
N ARG A 87 8.78 9.65 -5.65
CA ARG A 87 7.57 9.46 -4.86
C ARG A 87 6.79 8.26 -5.36
N ALA A 88 6.15 7.58 -4.42
CA ALA A 88 5.16 6.56 -4.69
C ALA A 88 3.87 6.91 -3.97
N MET A 89 2.73 6.45 -4.52
CA MET A 89 1.43 6.64 -3.90
C MET A 89 0.62 5.35 -3.89
N MET A 90 -0.28 5.24 -2.93
CA MET A 90 -1.34 4.24 -2.95
C MET A 90 -2.59 4.75 -2.24
N PRO A 91 -3.78 4.18 -2.52
CA PRO A 91 -4.98 4.52 -1.79
C PRO A 91 -4.84 4.15 -0.31
N THR A 92 -5.13 5.09 0.58
CA THR A 92 -5.05 4.85 2.04
C THR A 92 -5.94 3.68 2.45
N ALA A 93 -7.13 3.59 1.84
CA ALA A 93 -8.06 2.48 2.07
C ALA A 93 -7.43 1.11 1.77
N VAL A 94 -6.59 1.00 0.72
CA VAL A 94 -5.90 -0.25 0.40
C VAL A 94 -4.80 -0.54 1.41
N ALA A 95 -4.05 0.49 1.81
CA ALA A 95 -2.94 0.36 2.74
C ALA A 95 -3.38 -0.07 4.15
N VAL A 96 -4.54 0.40 4.62
CA VAL A 96 -5.08 0.03 5.95
C VAL A 96 -5.84 -1.30 5.95
N GLN A 97 -6.36 -1.72 4.80
CA GLN A 97 -7.05 -3.01 4.65
C GLN A 97 -6.08 -4.18 4.43
N THR A 98 -4.90 -3.91 3.87
CA THR A 98 -3.87 -4.93 3.65
C THR A 98 -3.34 -5.44 5.00
N PRO A 99 -3.45 -6.74 5.30
CA PRO A 99 -2.89 -7.30 6.52
C PRO A 99 -1.36 -7.17 6.53
N VAL A 100 -0.79 -6.91 7.70
CA VAL A 100 0.68 -6.83 7.88
C VAL A 100 1.36 -8.08 7.34
N GLU A 101 0.81 -9.27 7.61
CA GLU A 101 1.34 -10.55 7.15
C GLU A 101 1.44 -10.62 5.62
N GLN A 102 0.44 -10.10 4.91
CA GLN A 102 0.45 -10.05 3.44
C GLN A 102 1.53 -9.10 2.92
N SER A 103 1.74 -7.97 3.59
CA SER A 103 2.83 -7.06 3.25
C SER A 103 4.19 -7.72 3.52
N MET A 104 4.34 -8.46 4.63
CA MET A 104 5.56 -9.19 4.96
C MET A 104 5.86 -10.30 3.95
N GLN A 105 4.84 -11.01 3.46
CA GLN A 105 4.98 -11.98 2.37
C GLN A 105 5.57 -11.33 1.12
N LYS A 106 5.10 -10.13 0.76
CA LYS A 106 5.62 -9.37 -0.39
C LYS A 106 7.06 -8.90 -0.21
N LEU A 107 7.49 -8.65 1.02
CA LEU A 107 8.88 -8.33 1.37
C LEU A 107 9.78 -9.58 1.46
N GLY A 108 9.26 -10.78 1.21
CA GLY A 108 10.01 -12.04 1.33
C GLY A 108 10.30 -12.45 2.78
N LEU A 109 9.59 -11.85 3.75
CA LEU A 109 9.76 -12.10 5.19
C LEU A 109 8.85 -13.24 5.72
N ALA A 110 7.91 -13.72 4.90
CA ALA A 110 7.08 -14.84 5.28
C ALA A 110 7.82 -16.16 5.06
N GLN A 111 7.79 -17.03 6.08
CA GLN A 111 8.13 -18.43 5.89
C GLN A 111 7.22 -19.01 4.81
N GLU A 112 7.81 -19.72 3.85
CA GLU A 112 7.19 -20.29 2.65
C GLU A 112 5.78 -20.83 2.93
N GLN A 113 4.77 -20.05 2.59
CA GLN A 113 3.39 -20.50 2.45
C GLN A 113 3.00 -20.19 0.99
N PRO A 114 2.53 -21.18 0.22
CA PRO A 114 2.28 -21.01 -1.21
C PRO A 114 1.30 -19.87 -1.43
N ALA A 115 1.69 -18.92 -2.29
CA ALA A 115 0.90 -17.76 -2.65
C ALA A 115 -0.42 -18.19 -3.30
N VAL A 116 -1.50 -18.19 -2.51
CA VAL A 116 -2.86 -18.33 -3.03
C VAL A 116 -3.44 -16.92 -3.18
N GLY A 117 -3.48 -16.45 -4.43
CA GLY A 117 -4.54 -15.57 -4.93
C GLY A 117 -4.50 -14.09 -4.56
N LEU A 118 -3.63 -13.31 -5.19
CA LEU A 118 -3.89 -11.88 -5.48
C LEU A 118 -3.62 -11.64 -6.97
N LEU A 119 -4.55 -12.11 -7.80
CA LEU A 119 -4.61 -11.74 -9.21
C LEU A 119 -5.11 -10.29 -9.29
N PRO A 120 -4.51 -9.41 -10.12
CA PRO A 120 -5.13 -8.14 -10.46
C PRO A 120 -6.39 -8.40 -11.30
N GLU A 121 -7.56 -8.35 -10.66
CA GLU A 121 -8.86 -8.25 -11.33
C GLU A 121 -9.00 -6.85 -11.95
N GLN A 122 -8.39 -6.63 -13.12
CA GLN A 122 -8.67 -5.48 -13.99
C GLN A 122 -8.46 -5.87 -15.45
N GLN A 123 -9.46 -6.52 -16.07
CA GLN A 123 -9.83 -6.45 -17.50
C GLN A 123 -10.73 -7.65 -17.85
N GLY A 124 -12.03 -7.51 -17.62
CA GLY A 124 -12.99 -8.56 -17.96
C GLY A 124 -14.40 -8.23 -17.52
N ARG A 125 -14.82 -6.97 -17.66
CA ARG A 125 -16.22 -6.59 -17.57
C ARG A 125 -16.54 -5.73 -18.78
N GLU A 126 -17.76 -5.91 -19.31
CA GLU A 126 -18.29 -5.46 -20.61
C GLU A 126 -18.09 -6.56 -21.69
N GLN A 127 -19.07 -7.35 -22.11
CA GLN A 127 -20.46 -6.99 -22.43
C GLN A 127 -21.47 -8.14 -22.22
N ASP A 128 -22.72 -7.70 -22.11
CA ASP A 128 -23.91 -8.23 -21.43
C ASP A 128 -24.57 -9.51 -22.01
N PRO A 129 -25.26 -10.32 -21.18
CA PRO A 129 -26.00 -11.52 -21.56
C PRO A 129 -27.46 -11.23 -21.93
N GLN A 130 -27.87 -11.53 -23.17
CA GLN A 130 -29.29 -11.41 -23.52
C GLN A 130 -29.80 -12.57 -24.42
N GLN A 131 -30.42 -13.54 -23.72
CA GLN A 131 -31.54 -14.42 -24.08
C GLN A 131 -31.29 -15.77 -24.80
N ASN A 132 -31.45 -16.83 -24.00
CA ASN A 132 -32.01 -18.13 -24.38
C ASN A 132 -33.57 -18.03 -24.26
N PRO A 133 -34.45 -18.95 -24.75
CA PRO A 133 -34.23 -20.23 -25.42
C PRO A 133 -35.18 -20.60 -26.59
N ALA A 134 -34.91 -21.78 -27.17
CA ALA A 134 -35.84 -22.75 -27.79
C ALA A 134 -36.31 -22.55 -29.25
N HIS A 135 -35.97 -23.55 -30.10
CA HIS A 135 -36.86 -24.41 -30.92
C HIS A 135 -35.98 -25.12 -31.98
N ARG A 136 -35.75 -26.43 -31.89
CA ARG A 136 -36.58 -27.55 -32.42
C ARG A 136 -36.20 -27.95 -33.87
N LEU A 137 -35.58 -29.14 -33.98
CA LEU A 137 -35.70 -30.20 -35.00
C LEU A 137 -35.45 -29.88 -36.49
N GLY A 138 -34.74 -30.80 -37.17
CA GLY A 138 -34.67 -30.92 -38.62
C GLY A 138 -33.44 -31.68 -39.07
#